data_AF-A0AAV1LKP3-F1
#
_entry.id   AF-A0AAV1LKP3-F1
#
_cell.length_a   1.000
_cell.length_b   1.000
_cell.length_c   1.000
_cell.angle_alpha   90.00
_cell.angle_beta   90.00
_cell.angle_gamma   90.00
#
_symmetry.space_group_name_H-M   'P 1'
#
loop_
_entity.id
_entity.type
_entity.pdbx_description
1 polymer ?
#
loop_
_entity_poly.entity_id
_entity_poly.type
_entity_poly.pdbx_seq_one_letter_code
_entity_poly.pdbx_strand_id
1 'polypeptide(L)'
;MKASAPKPKWSDVSAMSSTTKSYWAQWDSLLIQDGVLCRKWENGRGDRCHLQMVVPKAKVPDVLQLYHSGCSGGHLGVKRTLLKIRERFYWVHCRDDVEDWCRKCTSCAAVKGPQIRSRGALKLYNVGAPWERIAIDVAGPFPETESGNKYFMVVMDYFTK
;
A
#
# COMPACT_ATOMS: atom_id res chain seq x y z
N MET A 1 -18.35 14.49 -32.12
CA MET A 1 -18.56 14.43 -30.65
C MET A 1 -20.04 14.68 -30.38
N LYS A 2 -20.80 13.72 -29.84
CA LYS A 2 -22.21 13.97 -29.49
C LYS A 2 -22.25 14.89 -28.26
N ALA A 3 -23.13 15.89 -28.28
CA ALA A 3 -23.37 16.74 -27.12
C ALA A 3 -23.74 15.85 -25.92
N SER A 4 -23.06 16.05 -24.78
CA SER A 4 -23.40 15.39 -23.52
C SER A 4 -24.87 15.67 -23.20
N ALA A 5 -25.59 14.68 -22.68
CA ALA A 5 -26.98 14.86 -22.27
C ALA A 5 -27.09 16.03 -21.26
N PRO A 6 -28.20 16.79 -21.26
CA PRO A 6 -28.40 17.86 -20.30
C PRO A 6 -28.36 17.31 -18.87
N LYS A 7 -27.74 18.07 -17.96
CA LYS A 7 -27.67 17.72 -16.53
C LYS A 7 -29.08 17.55 -15.95
N PRO A 8 -29.42 16.38 -15.36
CA PRO A 8 -30.71 16.17 -14.72
C PRO A 8 -30.96 17.17 -13.59
N LYS A 9 -32.23 17.47 -13.28
CA LYS A 9 -32.54 18.33 -12.13
C LYS A 9 -32.22 17.58 -10.84
N TRP A 10 -31.87 18.32 -9.78
CA TRP A 10 -31.58 17.71 -8.49
C TRP A 10 -32.77 16.92 -7.92
N SER A 11 -34.00 17.40 -8.15
CA SER A 11 -35.24 16.70 -7.77
C SER A 11 -35.24 15.25 -8.21
N ASP A 12 -34.76 14.99 -9.43
CA ASP A 12 -34.84 13.69 -10.10
C ASP A 12 -33.82 12.69 -9.52
N VAL A 13 -32.74 13.20 -8.92
CA VAL A 13 -31.61 12.39 -8.42
C VAL A 13 -31.57 12.32 -6.89
N SER A 14 -32.26 13.23 -6.21
CA SER A 14 -32.22 13.36 -4.74
C SER A 14 -32.66 12.09 -3.99
N ALA A 15 -33.55 11.28 -4.57
CA ALA A 15 -34.01 10.01 -4.00
C ALA A 15 -33.14 8.79 -4.41
N MET A 16 -32.16 8.97 -5.31
CA MET A 16 -31.34 7.88 -5.81
C MET A 16 -30.20 7.51 -4.85
N SER A 17 -29.41 6.50 -5.23
CA SER A 17 -28.27 6.04 -4.42
C SER A 17 -27.21 7.13 -4.22
N SER A 18 -26.41 7.00 -3.15
CA SER A 18 -25.26 7.88 -2.90
C SER A 18 -24.30 7.92 -4.10
N THR A 19 -24.02 6.76 -4.71
CA THR A 19 -23.21 6.64 -5.92
C THR A 19 -23.77 7.47 -7.08
N THR A 20 -25.08 7.43 -7.31
CA THR A 20 -25.73 8.22 -8.35
C THR A 20 -25.61 9.72 -8.07
N LYS A 21 -25.81 10.14 -6.82
CA LYS A 21 -25.62 11.53 -6.40
C LYS A 21 -24.17 11.99 -6.60
N SER A 22 -23.19 11.13 -6.33
CA SER A 22 -21.77 11.42 -6.56
C SER A 22 -21.43 11.61 -8.05
N TYR A 23 -22.06 10.85 -8.94
CA TYR A 23 -21.91 11.06 -10.39
C TYR A 23 -22.61 12.34 -10.85
N TRP A 24 -23.81 12.63 -10.34
CA TRP A 24 -24.52 13.87 -10.63
C TRP A 24 -23.74 15.12 -10.21
N ALA A 25 -23.08 15.08 -9.05
CA ALA A 25 -22.21 16.16 -8.57
C ALA A 25 -21.02 16.42 -9.51
N GLN A 26 -20.61 15.41 -10.27
CA GLN A 26 -19.48 15.45 -11.20
C GLN A 26 -19.92 15.52 -12.67
N TRP A 27 -21.19 15.83 -12.94
CA TRP A 27 -21.79 15.74 -14.29
C TRP A 27 -20.95 16.40 -15.39
N ASP A 28 -20.40 17.58 -15.11
CA ASP A 28 -19.65 18.38 -16.08
C ASP A 28 -18.32 17.72 -16.50
N SER A 29 -17.85 16.74 -15.72
CA SER A 29 -16.69 15.90 -16.04
C SER A 29 -17.07 14.56 -16.68
N LEU A 30 -18.36 14.23 -16.79
CA LEU A 30 -18.82 12.95 -17.33
C LEU A 30 -19.21 13.08 -18.80
N LEU A 31 -18.82 12.06 -19.58
CA LEU A 31 -19.11 11.98 -21.01
C LEU A 31 -19.28 10.53 -21.44
N ILE A 32 -20.05 10.31 -22.49
CA ILE A 32 -20.19 9.00 -23.12
C ILE A 32 -19.29 8.97 -24.35
N GLN A 33 -18.36 8.03 -24.38
CA GLN A 33 -17.47 7.78 -25.52
C GLN A 33 -17.64 6.33 -25.96
N ASP A 34 -18.02 6.12 -27.23
CA ASP A 34 -18.22 4.79 -27.83
C ASP A 34 -19.17 3.89 -27.02
N GLY A 35 -20.20 4.47 -26.42
CA GLY A 35 -21.18 3.76 -25.58
C GLY A 35 -20.73 3.49 -24.14
N VAL A 36 -19.53 3.94 -23.76
CA VAL A 36 -18.98 3.78 -22.41
C VAL A 36 -19.02 5.11 -21.66
N LEU A 37 -19.46 5.07 -20.40
CA LEU A 37 -19.39 6.23 -19.52
C LEU A 37 -17.94 6.47 -19.09
N CYS A 38 -17.43 7.66 -19.38
CA CYS A 38 -16.09 8.10 -19.05
C CYS A 38 -16.14 9.36 -18.18
N ARG A 39 -15.10 9.56 -17.39
CA ARG A 39 -14.85 10.74 -16.57
C ARG A 39 -13.58 11.41 -17.04
N LYS A 40 -13.67 12.69 -17.39
CA LYS A 40 -12.54 13.58 -17.62
C LYS A 40 -11.91 13.89 -16.28
N TRP A 41 -10.68 13.41 -16.06
CA TRP A 41 -9.90 13.78 -14.89
C TRP A 41 -8.85 14.80 -15.29
N GLU A 42 -8.73 15.86 -14.50
CA GLU A 42 -7.71 16.89 -14.64
C GLU A 42 -6.90 16.98 -13.34
N ASN A 43 -5.58 17.10 -13.47
CA ASN A 43 -4.71 17.39 -12.34
C ASN A 43 -4.97 18.81 -11.83
N GLY A 44 -4.65 19.10 -10.56
CA GLY A 44 -4.88 20.42 -9.96
C GLY A 44 -4.13 21.59 -10.62
N ARG A 45 -3.18 21.30 -11.53
CA ARG A 45 -2.48 22.28 -12.37
C ARG A 45 -3.07 22.45 -13.78
N GLY A 46 -4.06 21.65 -14.17
CA GLY A 46 -4.70 21.68 -15.49
C GLY A 46 -3.84 21.14 -16.66
N ASP A 47 -2.61 20.70 -16.38
CA ASP A 47 -1.62 20.27 -17.38
C ASP A 47 -1.80 18.83 -17.86
N ARG A 48 -2.42 17.99 -17.02
CA ARG A 48 -2.68 16.58 -17.31
C ARG A 48 -4.17 16.32 -17.30
N CYS A 49 -4.70 15.98 -18.46
CA CYS A 49 -6.06 15.52 -18.65
C CYS A 49 -6.03 14.09 -19.17
N HIS A 50 -6.70 13.16 -18.48
CA HIS A 50 -6.91 11.82 -18.99
C HIS A 50 -8.34 11.35 -18.76
N LEU A 51 -8.80 10.48 -19.65
CA LEU A 51 -10.13 9.91 -19.60
C LEU A 51 -10.11 8.61 -18.80
N GLN A 52 -10.97 8.53 -17.80
CA GLN A 52 -11.15 7.37 -16.95
C GLN A 52 -12.47 6.69 -17.29
N MET A 53 -12.45 5.41 -17.66
CA MET A 53 -13.67 4.63 -17.80
C MET A 53 -14.33 4.45 -16.44
N VAL A 54 -15.64 4.73 -16.38
CA VAL A 54 -16.42 4.53 -15.16
C VAL A 54 -16.78 3.05 -15.06
N VAL A 55 -16.23 2.38 -14.04
CA VAL A 55 -16.37 0.93 -13.88
C VAL A 55 -17.69 0.60 -13.20
N PRO A 56 -18.55 -0.26 -13.78
CA PRO A 56 -19.73 -0.78 -13.10
C PRO A 56 -19.33 -1.56 -11.84
N LYS A 57 -20.12 -1.45 -10.76
CA LYS A 57 -19.81 -2.12 -9.47
C LYS A 57 -19.53 -3.63 -9.62
N ALA A 58 -20.26 -4.31 -10.51
CA ALA A 58 -20.08 -5.74 -10.79
C ALA A 58 -18.71 -6.09 -11.42
N LYS A 59 -18.01 -5.11 -12.02
CA LYS A 59 -16.71 -5.28 -12.70
C LYS A 59 -15.53 -4.76 -11.88
N VAL A 60 -15.78 -4.14 -10.73
CA VAL A 60 -14.73 -3.68 -9.82
C VAL A 60 -13.79 -4.82 -9.39
N PRO A 61 -14.28 -6.04 -9.02
CA PRO A 61 -13.39 -7.14 -8.66
C PRO A 61 -12.45 -7.56 -9.80
N ASP A 62 -12.93 -7.57 -11.05
CA ASP A 62 -12.13 -7.93 -12.22
C ASP A 62 -10.95 -6.95 -12.40
N VAL A 63 -11.22 -5.64 -12.27
CA VAL A 63 -10.20 -4.59 -12.35
C VAL A 63 -9.21 -4.70 -11.18
N LEU A 64 -9.70 -4.88 -9.95
CA LEU A 64 -8.84 -5.04 -8.78
C LEU A 64 -7.93 -6.27 -8.90
N GLN A 65 -8.47 -7.41 -9.33
CA GLN A 65 -7.70 -8.62 -9.57
C GLN A 65 -6.60 -8.38 -10.61
N LEU A 66 -6.92 -7.77 -11.75
CA LEU A 66 -5.95 -7.52 -12.83
C LEU A 66 -4.80 -6.60 -12.39
N TYR A 67 -5.12 -5.52 -11.65
CA TYR A 67 -4.15 -4.49 -11.27
C TYR A 67 -3.47 -4.73 -9.92
N HIS A 68 -3.96 -5.65 -9.10
CA HIS A 68 -3.30 -6.08 -7.88
C HIS A 68 -2.57 -7.42 -8.05
N SER A 69 -3.22 -8.46 -8.56
CA SER A 69 -2.69 -9.83 -8.56
C SER A 69 -2.41 -10.38 -9.96
N GLY A 70 -2.94 -9.77 -11.02
CA GLY A 70 -2.68 -10.18 -12.40
C GLY A 70 -1.28 -9.84 -12.88
N CYS A 71 -0.97 -10.19 -14.14
CA CYS A 71 0.33 -9.94 -14.77
C CYS A 71 0.75 -8.46 -14.70
N SER A 72 -0.21 -7.53 -14.75
CA SER A 72 0.04 -6.09 -14.64
C SER A 72 0.15 -5.59 -13.19
N GLY A 73 -0.25 -6.41 -12.22
CA GLY A 73 -0.47 -6.03 -10.83
C GLY A 73 0.61 -6.50 -9.85
N GLY A 74 1.25 -7.65 -10.06
CA GLY A 74 2.46 -8.07 -9.32
C GLY A 74 2.41 -7.95 -7.78
N HIS A 75 1.23 -8.07 -7.17
CA HIS A 75 0.99 -7.83 -5.74
C HIS A 75 1.47 -6.45 -5.23
N LEU A 76 1.31 -5.43 -6.09
CA LEU A 76 1.63 -4.05 -5.75
C LEU A 76 0.86 -3.59 -4.51
N GLY A 77 1.53 -2.80 -3.66
CA GLY A 77 0.90 -2.15 -2.52
C GLY A 77 -0.11 -1.08 -2.95
N VAL A 78 -1.03 -0.75 -2.05
CA VAL A 78 -2.16 0.19 -2.22
C VAL A 78 -1.82 1.39 -3.09
N LYS A 79 -0.79 2.16 -2.74
CA LYS A 79 -0.42 3.40 -3.45
C LYS A 79 -0.15 3.15 -4.94
N ARG A 80 0.60 2.10 -5.27
CA ARG A 80 0.97 1.79 -6.66
C ARG A 80 -0.21 1.22 -7.45
N THR A 81 -1.02 0.36 -6.84
CA THR A 81 -2.25 -0.17 -7.44
C THR A 81 -3.24 0.96 -7.75
N LEU A 82 -3.45 1.87 -6.79
CA LEU A 82 -4.34 3.02 -6.96
C LEU A 82 -3.86 3.97 -8.09
N LEU A 83 -2.56 4.22 -8.19
CA LEU A 83 -2.00 5.03 -9.27
C LEU A 83 -2.31 4.42 -10.65
N LYS A 84 -2.02 3.13 -10.84
CA LYS A 84 -2.29 2.44 -12.12
C LYS A 84 -3.78 2.41 -12.47
N ILE A 85 -4.64 2.15 -11.49
CA ILE A 85 -6.09 2.13 -11.72
C ILE A 85 -6.56 3.53 -12.15
N ARG A 86 -6.11 4.59 -11.47
CA ARG A 86 -6.50 5.98 -11.77
C ARG A 86 -6.00 6.47 -13.12
N GLU A 87 -5.07 5.80 -13.79
CA GLU A 87 -4.69 6.17 -15.15
C GLU A 87 -5.81 5.88 -16.17
N ARG A 88 -6.68 4.89 -15.90
CA ARG A 88 -7.65 4.40 -16.89
C ARG A 88 -9.07 4.21 -16.37
N PHE A 89 -9.26 4.11 -15.06
CA PHE A 89 -10.52 3.72 -14.46
C PHE A 89 -10.92 4.65 -13.31
N TYR A 90 -12.23 4.73 -13.08
CA TYR A 90 -12.83 5.46 -11.98
C TYR A 90 -14.09 4.77 -11.49
N TRP A 91 -14.31 4.77 -10.18
CA TRP A 91 -15.61 4.52 -9.56
C TRP A 91 -15.66 5.21 -8.20
N VAL A 92 -16.86 5.40 -7.67
CA VAL A 92 -17.07 5.96 -6.32
C VAL A 92 -16.52 4.96 -5.31
N HIS A 93 -15.78 5.43 -4.29
CA HIS A 93 -15.08 4.58 -3.30
C HIS A 93 -13.90 3.75 -3.83
N CYS A 94 -13.36 4.07 -5.02
CA CYS A 94 -12.21 3.36 -5.60
C CYS A 94 -11.01 3.21 -4.66
N ARG A 95 -10.69 4.23 -3.86
CA ARG A 95 -9.59 4.14 -2.90
C ARG A 95 -9.87 3.11 -1.80
N ASP A 96 -11.07 3.17 -1.23
CA ASP A 96 -11.49 2.31 -0.12
C ASP A 96 -11.49 0.84 -0.58
N ASP A 97 -12.04 0.58 -1.78
CA ASP A 97 -12.04 -0.75 -2.38
C ASP A 97 -10.63 -1.28 -2.65
N VAL A 98 -9.70 -0.45 -3.13
CA VAL A 98 -8.30 -0.84 -3.34
C VAL A 98 -7.59 -1.13 -2.01
N GLU A 99 -7.79 -0.30 -1.00
CA GLU A 99 -7.23 -0.50 0.34
C GLU A 99 -7.71 -1.82 0.96
N ASP A 100 -9.01 -2.08 0.89
CA ASP A 100 -9.62 -3.31 1.39
C ASP A 100 -9.16 -4.54 0.61
N TRP A 101 -9.06 -4.45 -0.71
CA TRP A 101 -8.58 -5.55 -1.55
C TRP A 101 -7.14 -5.94 -1.21
N CYS A 102 -6.23 -4.97 -1.15
CA CYS A 102 -4.83 -5.21 -0.78
C CYS A 102 -4.70 -5.75 0.64
N ARG A 103 -5.57 -5.31 1.58
CA ARG A 103 -5.57 -5.80 2.97
C ARG A 103 -6.02 -7.25 3.07
N LYS A 104 -7.01 -7.65 2.26
CA LYS A 104 -7.56 -9.02 2.24
C LYS A 104 -6.72 -10.01 1.42
N CYS A 105 -5.69 -9.55 0.72
CA CYS A 105 -4.84 -10.40 -0.10
C CYS A 105 -3.97 -11.34 0.75
N THR A 106 -4.26 -12.65 0.69
CA THR A 106 -3.58 -13.68 1.47
C THR A 106 -2.11 -13.86 1.08
N SER A 107 -1.76 -13.76 -0.21
CA SER A 107 -0.36 -13.85 -0.65
C SER A 107 0.48 -12.67 -0.17
N CYS A 108 -0.07 -11.45 -0.21
CA CYS A 108 0.59 -10.27 0.37
C CYS A 108 0.77 -10.40 1.88
N ALA A 109 -0.25 -10.92 2.58
CA ALA A 109 -0.20 -11.13 4.02
C ALA A 109 0.87 -12.17 4.41
N ALA A 110 0.98 -13.27 3.65
CA ALA A 110 1.96 -14.32 3.89
C ALA A 110 3.41 -13.81 3.77
N VAL A 111 3.69 -12.91 2.82
CA VAL A 111 5.04 -12.35 2.61
C VAL A 111 5.39 -11.29 3.65
N LYS A 112 4.44 -10.46 4.08
CA LYS A 112 4.73 -9.32 4.96
C LYS A 112 5.18 -9.71 6.38
N GLY A 113 4.94 -10.96 6.79
CA GLY A 113 5.23 -11.41 8.15
C GLY A 113 4.45 -10.62 9.23
N PRO A 114 4.52 -11.06 10.49
CA PRO A 114 3.89 -10.32 11.59
C PRO A 114 4.53 -8.94 11.76
N GLN A 115 3.70 -7.88 11.81
CA GLN A 115 4.18 -6.51 12.09
C GLN A 115 4.83 -6.37 13.47
N ILE A 116 4.39 -7.20 14.42
CA ILE A 116 4.92 -7.22 15.78
C ILE A 116 5.92 -8.37 15.83
N ARG A 117 7.21 -8.05 15.69
CA ARG A 117 8.25 -8.96 16.17
C ARG A 117 8.10 -9.00 17.68
N SER A 118 7.59 -10.10 18.23
CA SER A 118 7.62 -10.30 19.67
C SER A 118 9.07 -10.22 20.11
N ARG A 119 9.47 -9.11 20.73
CA ARG A 119 10.74 -9.07 21.45
C ARG A 119 10.56 -10.05 22.61
N GLY A 120 11.25 -11.18 22.57
CA GLY A 120 11.26 -12.10 23.70
C GLY A 120 11.59 -11.31 24.97
N ALA A 121 10.87 -11.58 26.06
CA ALA A 121 11.13 -10.90 27.33
C ALA A 121 12.60 -11.12 27.72
N LEU A 122 13.36 -10.03 27.85
CA LEU A 122 14.72 -10.10 28.36
C LEU A 122 14.65 -10.59 29.81
N LYS A 123 15.13 -11.81 30.06
CA LYS A 123 15.28 -12.32 31.41
C LYS A 123 16.63 -11.84 31.94
N LEU A 124 16.62 -11.06 33.02
CA LEU A 124 17.82 -10.90 33.83
C LEU A 124 18.11 -12.23 34.51
N TYR A 125 19.35 -12.67 34.40
CA TYR A 125 19.86 -13.81 35.15
C TYR A 125 20.70 -13.25 36.29
N ASN A 126 20.35 -13.60 37.53
CA ASN A 126 21.16 -13.24 38.69
C ASN A 126 22.45 -14.07 38.65
N VAL A 127 23.58 -13.42 38.91
CA VAL A 127 24.90 -14.05 39.08
C VAL A 127 25.29 -13.84 40.53
N GLY A 128 25.63 -14.90 41.25
CA GLY A 128 25.87 -14.92 42.69
C GLY A 128 27.34 -14.86 43.10
N ALA A 129 28.27 -15.20 42.20
CA ALA A 129 29.71 -15.16 42.46
C ALA A 129 30.53 -14.87 41.18
N PRO A 130 31.79 -14.40 41.31
CA PRO A 130 32.71 -14.23 40.18
C PRO A 130 32.87 -15.51 39.39
N TRP A 131 33.07 -15.39 38.07
CA TRP A 131 33.31 -16.50 37.13
C TRP A 131 32.13 -17.46 36.91
N GLU A 132 30.97 -17.24 37.53
CA GLU A 132 29.78 -18.05 37.27
C GLU A 132 29.23 -17.84 35.86
N ARG A 133 29.41 -16.65 35.28
CA ARG A 133 28.95 -16.36 33.93
C ARG A 133 29.84 -15.35 33.23
N ILE A 134 30.36 -15.75 32.06
CA ILE A 134 31.25 -14.93 31.24
C ILE A 134 30.61 -14.70 29.87
N ALA A 135 30.62 -13.47 29.39
CA ALA A 135 30.40 -13.14 28.00
C ALA A 135 31.75 -13.09 27.27
N ILE A 136 31.82 -13.77 26.13
CA ILE A 136 32.95 -13.68 25.21
C ILE A 136 32.41 -13.13 23.89
N ASP A 137 33.03 -12.08 23.39
CA ASP A 137 32.72 -11.49 22.10
C ASP A 137 34.02 -11.24 21.30
N VAL A 138 33.91 -11.16 19.98
CA VAL A 138 35.04 -10.86 19.10
C VAL A 138 34.73 -9.58 18.35
N ALA A 139 35.49 -8.54 18.63
CA ALA A 139 35.34 -7.25 17.98
C ALA A 139 36.34 -7.15 16.80
N GLY A 140 35.85 -6.75 15.64
CA GLY A 140 36.67 -6.44 14.46
C GLY A 140 35.95 -6.69 13.13
N PRO A 141 36.67 -6.61 12.00
CA PRO A 141 38.11 -6.37 11.90
C PRO A 141 38.53 -4.92 12.16
N PHE A 142 39.71 -4.74 12.75
CA PHE A 142 40.41 -3.47 12.99
C PHE A 142 41.69 -3.38 12.13
N PRO A 143 42.35 -2.20 12.07
CA PRO A 143 43.64 -2.08 11.41
C PRO A 143 44.64 -3.12 11.91
N GLU A 144 45.37 -3.73 10.97
CA GLU A 144 46.30 -4.80 11.23
C GLU A 144 47.51 -4.28 12.01
N THR A 145 47.83 -4.93 13.13
CA THR A 145 49.08 -4.67 13.85
C THR A 145 50.27 -5.23 13.07
N GLU A 146 51.48 -4.80 13.40
CA GLU A 146 52.72 -5.34 12.81
C GLU A 146 52.88 -6.86 12.99
N SER A 147 52.23 -7.41 14.02
CA SER A 147 52.14 -8.84 14.33
C SER A 147 50.97 -9.58 13.64
N GLY A 148 50.22 -8.92 12.76
CA GLY A 148 49.14 -9.52 11.98
C GLY A 148 47.78 -9.63 12.70
N ASN A 149 47.61 -9.00 13.86
CA ASN A 149 46.35 -9.08 14.63
C ASN A 149 45.31 -8.07 14.12
N LYS A 150 44.06 -8.52 13.98
CA LYS A 150 42.94 -7.70 13.45
C LYS A 150 41.70 -7.68 14.34
N TYR A 151 41.69 -8.45 15.43
CA TYR A 151 40.51 -8.67 16.25
C TYR A 151 40.88 -8.60 17.73
N PHE A 152 39.94 -8.12 18.55
CA PHE A 152 40.02 -8.22 19.99
C PHE A 152 39.03 -9.28 20.47
N MET A 153 39.50 -10.21 21.32
CA MET A 153 38.61 -11.06 22.10
C MET A 153 38.27 -10.32 23.39
N VAL A 154 37.00 -9.94 23.52
CA VAL A 154 36.47 -9.26 24.70
C VAL A 154 35.89 -10.33 25.62
N VAL A 155 36.42 -10.41 26.84
CA VAL A 155 35.95 -11.32 27.88
C VAL A 155 35.42 -10.49 29.03
N MET A 156 34.19 -10.73 29.45
CA MET A 156 33.54 -9.98 30.51
C MET A 156 32.82 -10.90 31.48
N ASP A 157 33.21 -10.88 32.75
CA ASP A 157 32.45 -11.54 33.81
C ASP A 157 31.22 -10.70 34.16
N TYR A 158 30.05 -11.33 34.24
CA TYR A 158 28.79 -10.64 34.56
C TYR A 158 28.67 -10.26 36.03
N PHE A 159 29.41 -10.92 36.93
CA PHE A 159 29.37 -10.60 38.36
C PHE A 159 30.19 -9.35 38.71
N THR A 160 31.38 -9.20 38.12
CA THR A 160 32.31 -8.11 38.44
C THR A 160 32.18 -6.87 37.54
N LYS A 161 31.12 -6.78 36.72
CA LYS A 161 30.90 -5.62 35.83
C LYS A 161 30.69 -4.32 36.60
#